data_AF-A0A4V2Q861-F1
#
_entry.id   AF-A0A4V2Q861-F1
#
_cell.length_a   1.000
_cell.length_b   1.000
_cell.length_c   1.000
_cell.angle_alpha   90.00
_cell.angle_beta   90.00
_cell.angle_gamma   90.00
#
_symmetry.space_group_name_H-M   'P 1'
#
loop_
_entity.id
_entity.type
_entity.pdbx_description
1 polymer ?
#
loop_
_entity_poly.entity_id
_entity_poly.type
_entity_poly.pdbx_seq_one_letter_code
_entity_poly.pdbx_strand_id
1 'polypeptide(L)'
;MTTIAFSALPLSTAMLANLDALGYAAMTPIQAQSLPVILKGQDLIAQAKTGSGKTAAFGIGLLEPLNPRWFGCQALVLCPTRELADQVAKELRRLARAADNIKILTLCGGVSFGPQIGSLEHGAHVIVGTPGRIQEHLKKGTLKLDGLNTLVLDEADRMLDMGFYDSIAEIIGQTPNKRQTLLFSATYPAGIKQLSATFMRDPQQVKAEALHDDSQIEQRFYEIAPEQRMDAVMKLLACYRPESSVAFCFTKQQCQELVEHLNCQGISAMALNGDLEQRDRDQVLAMFANRSLSVLVATDVAARGLDIDALDLVINVELARDSETHIHRVGRTGRAGKKGIAVSLVAPPEAHRAQAIETLQKAPLNWHPLNSLKAQTGEPLQPPMVTLCIAAGRKDKLRPGDILGALTGEAGIPGAQVGKIAIFDFQAFVAVERGVARQALKRLDEGKIKGRSFKVRILRA
;
A
#
# COMPACT_ATOMS: atom_id res chain seq x y z
N MET A 1 -5.58 2.80 29.66
CA MET A 1 -5.86 2.00 28.45
C MET A 1 -5.75 0.54 28.81
N THR A 2 -6.86 -0.21 28.77
CA THR A 2 -6.85 -1.66 28.98
C THR A 2 -6.26 -2.33 27.75
N THR A 3 -5.06 -2.88 27.87
CA THR A 3 -4.44 -3.73 26.84
C THR A 3 -5.22 -5.04 26.77
N ILE A 4 -5.95 -5.26 25.68
CA ILE A 4 -6.72 -6.50 25.47
C ILE A 4 -5.82 -7.46 24.67
N ALA A 5 -5.45 -8.57 25.30
CA ALA A 5 -4.58 -9.58 24.69
C ALA A 5 -5.38 -10.47 23.72
N PHE A 6 -4.73 -10.98 22.67
CA PHE A 6 -5.33 -11.94 21.73
C PHE A 6 -5.75 -13.24 22.41
N SER A 7 -5.08 -13.63 23.50
CA SER A 7 -5.43 -14.80 24.32
C SER A 7 -6.80 -14.71 25.00
N ALA A 8 -7.43 -13.54 25.04
CA ALA A 8 -8.81 -13.37 25.50
C ALA A 8 -9.86 -13.85 24.48
N LEU A 9 -9.45 -14.14 23.24
CA LEU A 9 -10.32 -14.60 22.17
C LEU A 9 -10.26 -16.14 22.03
N PRO A 10 -11.33 -16.78 21.53
CA PRO A 10 -11.37 -18.22 21.32
C PRO A 10 -10.60 -18.62 20.04
N LEU A 11 -9.30 -18.37 20.01
CA LEU A 11 -8.39 -18.71 18.91
C LEU A 11 -7.67 -20.03 19.19
N SER A 12 -7.34 -20.77 18.14
CA SER A 12 -6.49 -21.96 18.23
C SER A 12 -5.12 -21.64 18.85
N THR A 13 -4.57 -22.61 19.58
CA THR A 13 -3.23 -22.49 20.19
C THR A 13 -2.14 -22.19 19.16
N ALA A 14 -2.27 -22.75 17.95
CA ALA A 14 -1.35 -22.50 16.85
C ALA A 14 -1.44 -21.07 16.33
N MET A 15 -2.65 -20.49 16.25
CA MET A 15 -2.83 -19.09 15.88
C MET A 15 -2.23 -18.16 16.93
N LEU A 16 -2.49 -18.39 18.22
CA LEU A 16 -1.90 -17.59 19.30
C LEU A 16 -0.36 -17.62 19.27
N ALA A 17 0.24 -18.80 19.13
CA ALA A 17 1.69 -18.95 19.03
C ALA A 17 2.28 -18.24 17.79
N ASN A 18 1.57 -18.28 16.65
CA ASN A 18 1.99 -17.56 15.45
C ASN A 18 1.88 -16.04 15.63
N LEU A 19 0.81 -15.55 16.27
CA LEU A 19 0.64 -14.12 16.58
C LEU A 19 1.77 -13.62 17.47
N ASP A 20 2.14 -14.37 18.51
CA ASP A 20 3.27 -14.05 19.38
C ASP A 20 4.60 -14.01 18.59
N ALA A 21 4.86 -15.01 17.75
CA ALA A 21 6.05 -15.06 16.90
C ALA A 21 6.11 -13.92 15.86
N LEU A 22 4.96 -13.42 15.42
CA LEU A 22 4.84 -12.28 14.52
C LEU A 22 4.93 -10.92 15.24
N GLY A 23 4.96 -10.92 16.58
CA GLY A 23 5.08 -9.72 17.41
C GLY A 23 3.75 -9.03 17.74
N TYR A 24 2.60 -9.72 17.62
CA TYR A 24 1.29 -9.19 17.97
C TYR A 24 1.05 -9.23 19.49
N ALA A 25 1.73 -8.35 20.24
CA ALA A 25 1.68 -8.35 21.70
C ALA A 25 0.30 -7.98 22.30
N ALA A 26 -0.43 -7.05 21.67
CA ALA A 26 -1.75 -6.62 22.12
C ALA A 26 -2.63 -6.21 20.93
N MET A 27 -3.94 -6.34 21.08
CA MET A 27 -4.89 -5.90 20.05
C MET A 27 -4.95 -4.38 19.96
N THR A 28 -4.98 -3.86 18.73
CA THR A 28 -5.37 -2.47 18.47
C THR A 28 -6.85 -2.26 18.79
N PRO A 29 -7.33 -1.01 19.00
CA PRO A 29 -8.74 -0.75 19.31
C PRO A 29 -9.70 -1.33 18.26
N ILE A 30 -9.35 -1.24 16.97
CA ILE A 30 -10.18 -1.81 15.90
C ILE A 30 -10.19 -3.35 15.95
N GLN A 31 -9.05 -4.00 16.26
CA GLN A 31 -8.97 -5.45 16.40
C GLN A 31 -9.81 -5.94 17.58
N ALA A 32 -9.68 -5.29 18.74
CA ALA A 32 -10.42 -5.67 19.95
C ALA A 32 -11.94 -5.55 19.81
N GLN A 33 -12.42 -4.57 19.02
CA GLN A 33 -13.85 -4.39 18.76
C GLN A 33 -14.37 -5.30 17.65
N SER A 34 -13.56 -5.56 16.61
CA SER A 34 -14.00 -6.33 15.43
C SER A 34 -13.85 -7.84 15.60
N LEU A 35 -12.75 -8.34 16.16
CA LEU A 35 -12.47 -9.78 16.23
C LEU A 35 -13.56 -10.59 16.96
N PRO A 36 -14.10 -10.16 18.12
CA PRO A 36 -15.18 -10.89 18.78
C PRO A 36 -16.44 -11.05 17.90
N VAL A 37 -16.76 -10.04 17.09
CA VAL A 37 -17.88 -10.07 16.15
C VAL A 37 -17.57 -11.02 14.99
N ILE A 38 -16.36 -10.89 14.42
CA ILE A 38 -15.92 -11.69 13.28
C ILE A 38 -15.90 -13.18 13.65
N LEU A 39 -15.34 -13.54 14.81
CA LEU A 39 -15.25 -14.93 15.27
C LEU A 39 -16.62 -15.56 15.60
N LYS A 40 -17.65 -14.74 15.84
CA LYS A 40 -19.04 -15.21 15.98
C LYS A 40 -19.73 -15.47 14.64
N GLY A 41 -19.06 -15.19 13.51
CA GLY A 41 -19.64 -15.36 12.17
C GLY A 41 -20.64 -14.27 11.77
N GLN A 42 -20.65 -13.14 12.48
CA GLN A 42 -21.55 -12.01 12.20
C GLN A 42 -20.97 -11.09 11.13
N ASP A 43 -21.83 -10.49 10.32
CA ASP A 43 -21.42 -9.45 9.37
C ASP A 43 -20.92 -8.22 10.12
N LEU A 44 -19.94 -7.53 9.56
CA LEU A 44 -19.28 -6.40 10.19
C LEU A 44 -19.04 -5.27 9.20
N ILE A 45 -19.37 -4.04 9.60
CA ILE A 45 -18.90 -2.81 8.98
C ILE A 45 -17.90 -2.17 9.93
N ALA A 46 -16.65 -2.10 9.49
CA ALA A 46 -15.55 -1.53 10.25
C ALA A 46 -15.06 -0.24 9.58
N GLN A 47 -15.33 0.90 10.23
CA GLN A 47 -14.82 2.19 9.80
C GLN A 47 -13.51 2.50 10.56
N ALA A 48 -12.38 2.44 9.87
CA ALA A 48 -11.07 2.79 10.43
C ALA A 48 -10.04 3.17 9.36
N LYS A 49 -9.07 4.02 9.74
CA LYS A 49 -7.97 4.45 8.87
C LYS A 49 -7.05 3.29 8.45
N THR A 50 -6.30 3.47 7.36
CA THR A 50 -5.22 2.56 6.97
C THR A 50 -4.17 2.44 8.07
N GLY A 51 -3.53 1.28 8.19
CA GLY A 51 -2.53 1.02 9.23
C GLY A 51 -3.09 0.82 10.65
N SER A 52 -4.42 0.79 10.83
CA SER A 52 -5.05 0.53 12.15
C SER A 52 -5.03 -0.95 12.58
N GLY A 53 -4.57 -1.86 11.73
CA GLY A 53 -4.54 -3.30 12.01
C GLY A 53 -5.75 -4.09 11.47
N LYS A 54 -6.54 -3.50 10.56
CA LYS A 54 -7.71 -4.14 9.91
C LYS A 54 -7.39 -5.48 9.25
N THR A 55 -6.27 -5.55 8.53
CA THR A 55 -5.84 -6.76 7.80
C THR A 55 -5.63 -7.95 8.73
N ALA A 56 -5.06 -7.72 9.92
CA ALA A 56 -4.94 -8.78 10.92
C ALA A 56 -6.30 -9.18 11.50
N ALA A 57 -7.21 -8.22 11.72
CA ALA A 57 -8.55 -8.52 12.25
C ALA A 57 -9.35 -9.44 11.33
N PHE A 58 -9.52 -9.07 10.05
CA PHE A 58 -10.22 -9.95 9.11
C PHE A 58 -9.39 -11.17 8.73
N GLY A 59 -8.07 -11.07 8.73
CA GLY A 59 -7.18 -12.16 8.38
C GLY A 59 -7.25 -13.31 9.37
N ILE A 60 -7.23 -13.01 10.67
CA ILE A 60 -7.45 -14.02 11.73
C ILE A 60 -8.86 -14.60 11.58
N GLY A 61 -9.87 -13.73 11.43
CA GLY A 61 -11.27 -14.15 11.35
C GLY A 61 -11.61 -15.02 10.14
N LEU A 62 -10.97 -14.79 8.98
CA LEU A 62 -11.17 -15.62 7.79
C LEU A 62 -10.34 -16.90 7.81
N LEU A 63 -9.19 -16.92 8.50
CA LEU A 63 -8.28 -18.08 8.54
C LEU A 63 -8.70 -19.12 9.59
N GLU A 64 -9.18 -18.67 10.75
CA GLU A 64 -9.55 -19.54 11.86
C GLU A 64 -10.61 -20.61 11.49
N PRO A 65 -11.68 -20.29 10.74
CA PRO A 65 -12.68 -21.30 10.35
C PRO A 65 -12.32 -22.08 9.07
N LEU A 66 -11.16 -21.85 8.45
CA LEU A 66 -10.79 -22.56 7.21
C LEU A 66 -10.61 -24.05 7.45
N ASN A 67 -11.07 -24.84 6.49
CA ASN A 67 -10.76 -26.26 6.38
C ASN A 67 -9.57 -26.45 5.42
N PRO A 68 -8.35 -26.77 5.89
CA PRO A 68 -7.17 -26.94 5.04
C PRO A 68 -7.22 -28.17 4.13
N ARG A 69 -8.17 -29.10 4.38
CA ARG A 69 -8.33 -30.32 3.57
C ARG A 69 -9.19 -30.08 2.35
N TRP A 70 -9.98 -29.00 2.33
CA TRP A 70 -10.85 -28.68 1.22
C TRP A 70 -10.20 -27.63 0.31
N PHE A 71 -9.63 -28.10 -0.80
CA PHE A 71 -8.94 -27.29 -1.81
C PHE A 71 -9.92 -26.52 -2.73
N GLY A 72 -10.87 -25.82 -2.13
CA GLY A 72 -11.82 -24.93 -2.79
C GLY A 72 -11.81 -23.53 -2.16
N CYS A 73 -12.29 -22.53 -2.91
CA CYS A 73 -12.33 -21.15 -2.44
C CYS A 73 -13.31 -21.01 -1.28
N GLN A 74 -12.78 -20.76 -0.08
CA GLN A 74 -13.50 -20.61 1.18
C GLN A 74 -13.59 -19.15 1.62
N ALA A 75 -12.60 -18.34 1.25
CA ALA A 75 -12.59 -16.91 1.55
C ALA A 75 -12.15 -16.09 0.32
N LEU A 76 -12.80 -14.94 0.14
CA LEU A 76 -12.54 -14.00 -0.95
C LEU A 76 -12.34 -12.61 -0.36
N VAL A 77 -11.22 -11.98 -0.69
CA VAL A 77 -10.91 -10.61 -0.30
C VAL A 77 -10.83 -9.74 -1.56
N LEU A 78 -11.76 -8.80 -1.69
CA LEU A 78 -11.74 -7.80 -2.75
C LEU A 78 -10.98 -6.56 -2.29
N CYS A 79 -10.04 -6.12 -3.11
CA CYS A 79 -9.19 -4.95 -2.88
C CYS A 79 -9.27 -4.00 -4.11
N PRO A 80 -9.23 -2.67 -3.94
CA PRO A 80 -9.28 -1.72 -5.05
C PRO A 80 -8.09 -1.81 -6.00
N THR A 81 -6.90 -2.14 -5.49
CA THR A 81 -5.66 -2.12 -6.27
C THR A 81 -4.89 -3.42 -6.16
N ARG A 82 -3.98 -3.64 -7.12
CA ARG A 82 -3.11 -4.83 -7.16
C ARG A 82 -2.12 -4.84 -6.01
N GLU A 83 -1.62 -3.66 -5.67
CA GLU A 83 -0.63 -3.46 -4.61
C GLU A 83 -1.24 -3.81 -3.25
N LEU A 84 -2.46 -3.34 -2.97
CA LEU A 84 -3.16 -3.71 -1.75
C LEU A 84 -3.45 -5.21 -1.71
N ALA A 85 -3.89 -5.80 -2.83
CA ALA A 85 -4.12 -7.23 -2.92
C ALA A 85 -2.86 -8.06 -2.62
N ASP A 86 -1.68 -7.65 -3.11
CA ASP A 86 -0.41 -8.32 -2.81
C ASP A 86 0.00 -8.14 -1.34
N GLN A 87 -0.22 -6.95 -0.76
CA GLN A 87 0.03 -6.69 0.67
C GLN A 87 -0.85 -7.53 1.58
N VAL A 88 -2.17 -7.53 1.32
CA VAL A 88 -3.12 -8.36 2.02
C VAL A 88 -2.74 -9.83 1.89
N ALA A 89 -2.42 -10.31 0.68
CA ALA A 89 -2.00 -11.69 0.49
C ALA A 89 -0.70 -12.04 1.23
N LYS A 90 0.28 -11.12 1.30
CA LYS A 90 1.50 -11.30 2.10
C LYS A 90 1.20 -11.41 3.58
N GLU A 91 0.34 -10.54 4.11
CA GLU A 91 -0.02 -10.57 5.52
C GLU A 91 -0.84 -11.81 5.86
N LEU A 92 -1.81 -12.19 5.04
CA LEU A 92 -2.55 -13.44 5.20
C LEU A 92 -1.62 -14.66 5.16
N ARG A 93 -0.58 -14.67 4.31
CA ARG A 93 0.42 -15.76 4.31
C ARG A 93 1.26 -15.80 5.59
N ARG A 94 1.49 -14.66 6.27
CA ARG A 94 2.15 -14.63 7.58
C ARG A 94 1.24 -15.23 8.65
N LEU A 95 -0.01 -14.80 8.69
CA LEU A 95 -1.02 -15.30 9.64
C LEU A 95 -1.34 -16.78 9.41
N ALA A 96 -1.39 -17.21 8.15
CA ALA A 96 -1.68 -18.59 7.77
C ALA A 96 -0.58 -19.59 8.17
N ARG A 97 0.60 -19.15 8.62
CA ARG A 97 1.65 -20.07 9.15
C ARG A 97 1.18 -20.87 10.37
N ALA A 98 0.10 -20.44 11.02
CA ALA A 98 -0.57 -21.18 12.08
C ALA A 98 -1.20 -22.51 11.61
N ALA A 99 -1.43 -22.67 10.30
CA ALA A 99 -2.04 -23.86 9.72
C ALA A 99 -1.27 -24.36 8.50
N ASP A 100 -1.12 -25.68 8.39
CA ASP A 100 -0.42 -26.28 7.26
C ASP A 100 -1.23 -26.19 5.97
N ASN A 101 -0.51 -26.09 4.84
CA ASN A 101 -1.06 -26.23 3.49
C ASN A 101 -2.15 -25.22 3.08
N ILE A 102 -2.26 -24.08 3.77
CA ILE A 102 -3.13 -22.99 3.34
C ILE A 102 -2.59 -22.35 2.06
N LYS A 103 -3.34 -22.50 0.98
CA LYS A 103 -3.04 -21.93 -0.34
C LYS A 103 -3.78 -20.61 -0.56
N ILE A 104 -3.02 -19.52 -0.70
CA ILE A 104 -3.50 -18.15 -0.93
C ILE A 104 -3.03 -17.66 -2.30
N LEU A 105 -3.99 -17.37 -3.19
CA LEU A 105 -3.73 -16.87 -4.53
C LEU A 105 -4.18 -15.41 -4.69
N THR A 106 -3.42 -14.67 -5.48
CA THR A 106 -3.72 -13.28 -5.81
C THR A 106 -4.18 -13.20 -7.27
N LEU A 107 -5.39 -12.68 -7.52
CA LEU A 107 -5.99 -12.53 -8.85
C LEU A 107 -6.20 -11.07 -9.18
N CYS A 108 -5.26 -10.51 -9.94
CA CYS A 108 -5.24 -9.09 -10.28
C CYS A 108 -5.05 -8.87 -11.79
N GLY A 109 -5.55 -7.74 -12.29
CA GLY A 109 -5.33 -7.30 -13.67
C GLY A 109 -3.84 -7.10 -13.99
N GLY A 110 -3.50 -6.87 -15.26
CA GLY A 110 -2.13 -6.58 -15.70
C GLY A 110 -1.09 -7.69 -15.49
N VAL A 111 -1.53 -8.91 -15.21
CA VAL A 111 -0.81 -10.17 -15.50
C VAL A 111 -1.63 -10.94 -16.52
N SER A 112 -0.96 -11.70 -17.40
CA SER A 112 -1.63 -12.60 -18.32
C SER A 112 -2.54 -13.58 -17.59
N PHE A 113 -3.64 -13.96 -18.25
CA PHE A 113 -4.70 -14.75 -17.64
C PHE A 113 -4.31 -16.22 -17.44
N GLY A 114 -3.56 -16.81 -18.40
CA GLY A 114 -3.17 -18.22 -18.40
C GLY A 114 -2.47 -18.71 -17.11
N PRO A 115 -1.44 -18.02 -16.60
CA PRO A 115 -0.80 -18.40 -15.32
C PRO A 115 -1.76 -18.42 -14.12
N GLN A 116 -2.78 -17.55 -14.12
CA GLN A 116 -3.79 -17.52 -13.06
C GLN A 116 -4.72 -18.74 -13.17
N ILE A 117 -5.12 -19.13 -14.40
CA ILE A 117 -5.86 -20.39 -14.64
C ILE A 117 -5.07 -21.59 -14.10
N GLY A 118 -3.82 -21.78 -14.54
CA GLY A 118 -3.02 -22.93 -14.09
C GLY A 118 -2.77 -22.97 -12.57
N SER A 119 -2.79 -21.80 -11.91
CA SER A 119 -2.72 -21.74 -10.45
C SER A 119 -4.02 -22.19 -9.78
N LEU A 120 -5.17 -21.86 -10.39
CA LEU A 120 -6.52 -22.21 -9.93
C LEU A 120 -6.88 -23.68 -10.19
N GLU A 121 -6.31 -24.33 -11.20
CA GLU A 121 -6.51 -25.77 -11.48
C GLU A 121 -6.21 -26.66 -10.27
N HIS A 122 -5.26 -26.24 -9.43
CA HIS A 122 -4.87 -26.94 -8.21
C HIS A 122 -5.63 -26.46 -6.95
N GLY A 123 -6.74 -25.72 -7.13
CA GLY A 123 -7.54 -25.15 -6.03
C GLY A 123 -6.84 -24.03 -5.26
N ALA A 124 -7.58 -23.30 -4.42
CA ALA A 124 -7.03 -22.34 -3.46
C ALA A 124 -8.05 -22.09 -2.35
N HIS A 125 -7.59 -21.93 -1.12
CA HIS A 125 -8.47 -21.72 0.04
C HIS A 125 -8.91 -20.26 0.15
N VAL A 126 -7.97 -19.35 -0.12
CA VAL A 126 -8.18 -17.91 -0.06
C VAL A 126 -7.79 -17.27 -1.38
N ILE A 127 -8.71 -16.48 -1.93
CA ILE A 127 -8.47 -15.63 -3.09
C ILE A 127 -8.44 -14.17 -2.63
N VAL A 128 -7.39 -13.44 -3.01
CA VAL A 128 -7.30 -12.00 -2.83
C VAL A 128 -7.22 -11.36 -4.21
N GLY A 129 -8.03 -10.36 -4.54
CA GLY A 129 -8.00 -9.83 -5.89
C GLY A 129 -8.75 -8.52 -6.13
N THR A 130 -8.56 -7.99 -7.33
CA THR A 130 -9.25 -6.78 -7.79
C THR A 130 -10.59 -7.14 -8.43
N PRO A 131 -11.68 -6.37 -8.21
CA PRO A 131 -13.02 -6.71 -8.70
C PRO A 131 -13.06 -7.11 -10.19
N GLY A 132 -12.49 -6.29 -11.08
CA GLY A 132 -12.54 -6.58 -12.52
C GLY A 132 -11.91 -7.93 -12.92
N ARG A 133 -10.78 -8.32 -12.32
CA ARG A 133 -10.13 -9.62 -12.63
C ARG A 133 -10.87 -10.80 -11.99
N ILE A 134 -11.40 -10.65 -10.78
CA ILE A 134 -12.23 -11.69 -10.15
C ILE A 134 -13.48 -11.93 -10.99
N GLN A 135 -14.18 -10.87 -11.37
CA GLN A 135 -15.36 -10.92 -12.23
C GLN A 135 -15.06 -11.64 -13.56
N GLU A 136 -13.92 -11.35 -14.19
CA GLU A 136 -13.48 -12.03 -15.42
C GLU A 136 -13.26 -13.54 -15.23
N HIS A 137 -12.63 -13.94 -14.13
CA HIS A 137 -12.42 -15.36 -13.79
C HIS A 137 -13.72 -16.12 -13.56
N LEU A 138 -14.69 -15.47 -12.91
CA LEU A 138 -16.04 -16.01 -12.70
C LEU A 138 -16.81 -16.14 -14.01
N LYS A 139 -16.82 -15.10 -14.85
CA LYS A 139 -17.47 -15.12 -16.18
C LYS A 139 -16.93 -16.24 -17.08
N LYS A 140 -15.64 -16.54 -16.98
CA LYS A 140 -14.98 -17.63 -17.74
C LYS A 140 -15.10 -19.01 -17.08
N GLY A 141 -15.73 -19.12 -15.90
CA GLY A 141 -15.88 -20.39 -15.17
C GLY A 141 -14.58 -20.96 -14.58
N THR A 142 -13.50 -20.17 -14.57
CA THR A 142 -12.18 -20.60 -14.08
C THR A 142 -12.02 -20.45 -12.56
N LEU A 143 -12.89 -19.66 -11.93
CA LEU A 143 -13.03 -19.56 -10.49
C LEU A 143 -14.46 -19.97 -10.11
N LYS A 144 -14.59 -20.78 -9.06
CA LYS A 144 -15.88 -21.17 -8.47
C LYS A 144 -15.93 -20.72 -7.02
N LEU A 145 -17.06 -20.17 -6.59
CA LEU A 145 -17.26 -19.62 -5.24
C LEU A 145 -18.33 -20.36 -4.45
N ASP A 146 -18.76 -21.55 -4.89
CA ASP A 146 -19.93 -22.26 -4.35
C ASP A 146 -19.85 -22.61 -2.86
N GLY A 147 -18.64 -22.71 -2.28
CA GLY A 147 -18.47 -22.90 -0.84
C GLY A 147 -17.71 -21.75 -0.16
N LEU A 148 -17.87 -20.54 -0.68
CA LEU A 148 -17.38 -19.34 -0.04
C LEU A 148 -18.12 -19.11 1.29
N ASN A 149 -17.37 -19.11 2.39
CA ASN A 149 -17.88 -18.86 3.74
C ASN A 149 -17.72 -17.40 4.14
N THR A 150 -16.70 -16.71 3.63
CA THR A 150 -16.35 -15.35 4.05
C THR A 150 -15.99 -14.48 2.85
N LEU A 151 -16.66 -13.33 2.75
CA LEU A 151 -16.36 -12.27 1.80
C LEU A 151 -15.84 -11.06 2.55
N VAL A 152 -14.70 -10.53 2.14
CA VAL A 152 -14.12 -9.29 2.67
C VAL A 152 -14.06 -8.23 1.57
N LEU A 153 -14.56 -7.04 1.88
CA LEU A 153 -14.43 -5.85 1.05
C LEU A 153 -13.46 -4.88 1.75
N ASP A 154 -12.20 -4.85 1.34
CA ASP A 154 -11.19 -3.96 1.93
C ASP A 154 -11.04 -2.68 1.11
N GLU A 155 -10.95 -1.54 1.80
CA GLU A 155 -11.03 -0.20 1.21
C GLU A 155 -12.23 -0.04 0.25
N ALA A 156 -13.42 -0.40 0.75
CA ALA A 156 -14.64 -0.45 -0.05
C ALA A 156 -15.04 0.92 -0.64
N ASP A 157 -14.84 2.01 0.11
CA ASP A 157 -14.99 3.39 -0.37
C ASP A 157 -14.22 3.62 -1.68
N ARG A 158 -12.94 3.23 -1.69
CA ARG A 158 -12.09 3.38 -2.88
C ARG A 158 -12.53 2.54 -4.05
N MET A 159 -13.05 1.33 -3.81
CA MET A 159 -13.58 0.51 -4.89
C MET A 159 -14.78 1.20 -5.57
N LEU A 160 -15.63 1.88 -4.79
CA LEU A 160 -16.75 2.64 -5.34
C LEU A 160 -16.30 3.88 -6.11
N ASP A 161 -15.30 4.61 -5.60
CA ASP A 161 -14.71 5.76 -6.30
C ASP A 161 -14.07 5.38 -7.65
N MET A 162 -13.66 4.13 -7.80
CA MET A 162 -13.10 3.57 -9.03
C MET A 162 -14.17 3.00 -9.97
N GLY A 163 -15.46 3.08 -9.61
CA GLY A 163 -16.57 2.60 -10.41
C GLY A 163 -16.76 1.08 -10.36
N PHE A 164 -16.26 0.38 -9.34
CA PHE A 164 -16.36 -1.09 -9.26
C PHE A 164 -17.68 -1.60 -8.67
N TYR A 165 -18.69 -0.75 -8.45
CA TYR A 165 -19.96 -1.17 -7.85
C TYR A 165 -20.59 -2.36 -8.59
N ASP A 166 -20.75 -2.26 -9.91
CA ASP A 166 -21.38 -3.31 -10.73
C ASP A 166 -20.55 -4.60 -10.72
N SER A 167 -19.22 -4.50 -10.81
CA SER A 167 -18.33 -5.65 -10.67
C SER A 167 -18.49 -6.34 -9.32
N ILE A 168 -18.57 -5.59 -8.22
CA ILE A 168 -18.80 -6.15 -6.88
C ILE A 168 -20.16 -6.83 -6.81
N ALA A 169 -21.22 -6.19 -7.31
CA ALA A 169 -22.56 -6.75 -7.33
C ALA A 169 -22.62 -8.08 -8.09
N GLU A 170 -22.02 -8.16 -9.28
CA GLU A 170 -21.95 -9.38 -10.08
C GLU A 170 -21.14 -10.50 -9.41
N ILE A 171 -20.03 -10.15 -8.72
CA ILE A 171 -19.24 -11.13 -7.96
C ILE A 171 -20.08 -11.69 -6.81
N ILE A 172 -20.71 -10.82 -6.02
CA ILE A 172 -21.53 -11.21 -4.87
C ILE A 172 -22.71 -12.07 -5.32
N GLY A 173 -23.32 -11.78 -6.47
CA GLY A 173 -24.40 -12.59 -7.06
C GLY A 173 -23.99 -14.04 -7.39
N GLN A 174 -22.69 -14.32 -7.52
CA GLN A 174 -22.15 -15.67 -7.74
C GLN A 174 -21.64 -16.32 -6.44
N THR A 175 -21.82 -15.67 -5.28
CA THR A 175 -21.48 -16.25 -3.98
C THR A 175 -22.69 -16.90 -3.34
N PRO A 176 -22.50 -17.84 -2.39
CA PRO A 176 -23.59 -18.41 -1.62
C PRO A 176 -24.32 -17.32 -0.84
N ASN A 177 -25.63 -17.49 -0.71
CA ASN A 177 -26.45 -16.62 0.14
C ASN A 177 -25.94 -16.65 1.58
N LYS A 178 -25.68 -17.85 2.13
CA LYS A 178 -25.18 -18.03 3.49
C LYS A 178 -23.65 -17.93 3.52
N ARG A 179 -23.17 -16.70 3.70
CA ARG A 179 -21.77 -16.36 3.97
C ARG A 179 -21.71 -15.21 4.98
N GLN A 180 -20.57 -15.04 5.64
CA GLN A 180 -20.24 -13.85 6.40
C GLN A 180 -19.66 -12.78 5.47
N THR A 181 -20.10 -11.53 5.59
CA THR A 181 -19.56 -10.39 4.84
C THR A 181 -18.92 -9.38 5.80
N LEU A 182 -17.66 -9.05 5.54
CA LEU A 182 -16.89 -8.07 6.31
C LEU A 182 -16.54 -6.87 5.41
N LEU A 183 -17.00 -5.68 5.76
CA LEU A 183 -16.76 -4.45 5.02
C LEU A 183 -15.83 -3.54 5.82
N PHE A 184 -14.69 -3.20 5.23
CA PHE A 184 -13.71 -2.29 5.80
C PHE A 184 -13.58 -1.04 4.93
N SER A 185 -13.77 0.13 5.54
CA SER A 185 -13.75 1.42 4.84
C SER A 185 -13.15 2.51 5.71
N ALA A 186 -12.58 3.55 5.11
CA ALA A 186 -12.13 4.73 5.86
C ALA A 186 -13.30 5.73 6.01
N THR A 187 -14.07 5.93 4.94
CA THR A 187 -15.25 6.79 4.90
C THR A 187 -16.54 5.98 4.81
N TYR A 188 -17.68 6.64 5.04
CA TYR A 188 -19.01 5.99 4.97
C TYR A 188 -20.02 6.79 4.12
N PRO A 189 -19.72 7.01 2.83
CA PRO A 189 -20.58 7.76 1.91
C PRO A 189 -21.86 6.99 1.56
N ALA A 190 -22.78 7.64 0.84
CA ALA A 190 -24.05 7.05 0.42
C ALA A 190 -23.88 5.74 -0.36
N GLY A 191 -22.85 5.63 -1.20
CA GLY A 191 -22.55 4.39 -1.93
C GLY A 191 -22.23 3.21 -1.01
N ILE A 192 -21.49 3.44 0.08
CA ILE A 192 -21.20 2.39 1.07
C ILE A 192 -22.45 2.00 1.85
N LYS A 193 -23.30 2.97 2.20
CA LYS A 193 -24.61 2.70 2.81
C LYS A 193 -25.45 1.79 1.91
N GLN A 194 -25.55 2.12 0.63
CA GLN A 194 -26.29 1.33 -0.35
C GLN A 194 -25.72 -0.09 -0.50
N LEU A 195 -24.39 -0.20 -0.64
CA LEU A 195 -23.69 -1.48 -0.76
C LEU A 195 -23.95 -2.36 0.47
N SER A 196 -23.80 -1.81 1.68
CA SER A 196 -24.02 -2.56 2.92
C SER A 196 -25.47 -3.03 3.06
N ALA A 197 -26.44 -2.18 2.77
CA ALA A 197 -27.86 -2.51 2.86
C ALA A 197 -28.28 -3.59 1.85
N THR A 198 -27.59 -3.68 0.71
CA THR A 198 -27.93 -4.62 -0.37
C THR A 198 -27.29 -5.99 -0.15
N PHE A 199 -26.06 -6.05 0.37
CA PHE A 199 -25.26 -7.28 0.35
C PHE A 199 -24.92 -7.87 1.72
N MET A 200 -25.23 -7.19 2.82
CA MET A 200 -24.92 -7.63 4.20
C MET A 200 -26.19 -7.96 4.99
N ARG A 201 -26.04 -8.75 6.05
CA ARG A 201 -27.13 -9.24 6.92
C ARG A 201 -26.92 -8.78 8.36
N ASP A 202 -27.74 -7.84 8.80
CA ASP A 202 -27.69 -7.25 10.15
C ASP A 202 -26.24 -6.94 10.62
N PRO A 203 -25.48 -6.16 9.83
CA PRO A 203 -24.06 -5.97 10.09
C PRO A 203 -23.84 -5.16 11.37
N GLN A 204 -22.96 -5.65 12.24
CA GLN A 204 -22.51 -4.88 13.39
C GLN A 204 -21.61 -3.74 12.91
N GLN A 205 -21.81 -2.54 13.46
CA GLN A 205 -21.00 -1.37 13.10
C GLN A 205 -19.96 -1.12 14.18
N VAL A 206 -18.69 -1.14 13.77
CA VAL A 206 -17.55 -0.77 14.60
C VAL A 206 -16.90 0.45 14.00
N LYS A 207 -16.84 1.52 14.78
CA LYS A 207 -16.14 2.75 14.42
C LYS A 207 -14.98 2.92 15.37
N ALA A 208 -13.76 2.69 14.88
CA ALA A 208 -12.60 3.10 15.63
C ALA A 208 -12.50 4.62 15.50
N GLU A 209 -12.93 5.33 16.55
CA GLU A 209 -12.66 6.75 16.66
C GLU A 209 -11.15 6.94 16.50
N ALA A 210 -10.77 7.79 15.54
CA ALA A 210 -9.44 8.34 15.58
C ALA A 210 -9.36 9.08 16.91
N LEU A 211 -8.67 8.50 17.90
CA LEU A 211 -8.04 9.32 18.92
C LEU A 211 -7.34 10.42 18.13
N HIS A 212 -7.86 11.64 18.24
CA HIS A 212 -7.40 12.80 17.49
C HIS A 212 -5.97 13.05 17.93
N ASP A 213 -5.05 12.38 17.27
CA ASP A 213 -3.67 12.82 17.17
C ASP A 213 -3.55 13.60 15.85
N ASP A 214 -4.44 14.59 15.67
CA ASP A 214 -4.21 15.72 14.76
C ASP A 214 -2.91 16.46 15.11
N SER A 215 -2.31 16.15 16.27
CA SER A 215 -0.99 16.61 16.70
C SER A 215 0.18 16.04 15.90
N GLN A 216 0.00 14.94 15.15
CA GLN A 216 1.13 14.25 14.50
C GLN A 216 1.46 14.80 13.11
N ILE A 217 0.51 15.42 12.41
CA ILE A 217 0.74 15.95 11.06
C ILE A 217 0.62 17.47 11.06
N GLU A 218 1.73 18.15 10.86
CA GLU A 218 1.75 19.59 10.65
C GLU A 218 1.34 19.90 9.20
N GLN A 219 0.15 20.48 9.02
CA GLN A 219 -0.30 20.97 7.73
C GLN A 219 0.06 22.45 7.55
N ARG A 220 0.63 22.80 6.39
CA ARG A 220 0.94 24.19 6.01
C ARG A 220 0.45 24.49 4.60
N PHE A 221 -0.10 25.68 4.40
CA PHE A 221 -0.62 26.15 3.13
C PHE A 221 0.19 27.35 2.64
N TYR A 222 0.53 27.37 1.36
CA TYR A 222 1.29 28.45 0.73
C TYR A 222 0.51 28.97 -0.47
N GLU A 223 0.18 30.26 -0.43
CA GLU A 223 -0.39 30.94 -1.59
C GLU A 223 0.71 31.18 -2.63
N ILE A 224 0.41 30.85 -3.89
CA ILE A 224 1.35 30.97 -5.01
C ILE A 224 0.66 31.53 -6.26
N ALA A 225 1.44 32.21 -7.10
CA ALA A 225 1.04 32.43 -8.48
C ALA A 225 1.13 31.10 -9.26
N PRO A 226 0.23 30.82 -10.24
CA PRO A 226 0.24 29.58 -11.01
C PRO A 226 1.59 29.23 -11.63
N GLU A 227 2.32 30.23 -12.09
CA GLU A 227 3.61 30.11 -12.80
C GLU A 227 4.75 29.72 -11.86
N GLN A 228 4.62 30.03 -10.56
CA GLN A 228 5.65 29.77 -9.54
C GLN A 228 5.57 28.36 -8.95
N ARG A 229 4.63 27.53 -9.40
CA ARG A 229 4.31 26.24 -8.76
C ARG A 229 5.50 25.28 -8.74
N MET A 230 6.19 25.10 -9.86
CA MET A 230 7.35 24.21 -9.95
C MET A 230 8.50 24.70 -9.06
N ASP A 231 8.80 26.00 -9.13
CA ASP A 231 9.83 26.64 -8.29
C ASP A 231 9.48 26.58 -6.79
N ALA A 232 8.20 26.65 -6.45
CA ALA A 232 7.74 26.50 -5.07
C ALA A 232 8.02 25.08 -4.54
N VAL A 233 7.81 24.03 -5.35
CA VAL A 233 8.19 22.65 -4.98
C VAL A 233 9.69 22.56 -4.71
N MET A 234 10.52 23.16 -5.57
CA MET A 234 11.98 23.21 -5.36
C MET A 234 12.36 23.88 -4.04
N LYS A 235 11.76 25.03 -3.73
CA LYS A 235 12.00 25.76 -2.47
C LYS A 235 11.59 24.93 -1.25
N LEU A 236 10.45 24.24 -1.33
CA LEU A 236 9.99 23.35 -0.26
C LEU A 236 11.00 22.21 -0.03
N LEU A 237 11.44 21.52 -1.09
CA LEU A 237 12.42 20.44 -0.98
C LEU A 237 13.77 20.92 -0.45
N ALA A 238 14.23 22.11 -0.85
CA ALA A 238 15.46 22.71 -0.35
C ALA A 238 15.37 23.15 1.12
N CYS A 239 14.19 23.52 1.60
CA CYS A 239 13.95 23.92 2.99
C CYS A 239 13.85 22.70 3.92
N TYR A 240 13.01 21.72 3.56
CA TYR A 240 12.69 20.58 4.43
C TYR A 240 13.67 19.41 4.30
N ARG A 241 14.32 19.26 3.14
CA ARG A 241 15.29 18.19 2.83
C ARG A 241 14.84 16.77 3.27
N PRO A 242 13.65 16.30 2.86
CA PRO A 242 13.14 14.99 3.26
C PRO A 242 14.00 13.85 2.68
N GLU A 243 14.15 12.73 3.41
CA GLU A 243 14.75 11.52 2.83
C GLU A 243 13.82 10.92 1.78
N SER A 244 12.52 10.97 2.04
CA SER A 244 11.47 10.46 1.16
C SER A 244 10.22 11.34 1.21
N SER A 245 9.71 11.70 0.04
CA SER A 245 8.54 12.55 -0.11
C SER A 245 7.65 12.12 -1.28
N VAL A 246 6.37 12.47 -1.21
CA VAL A 246 5.41 12.31 -2.32
C VAL A 246 4.91 13.67 -2.76
N ALA A 247 4.90 13.91 -4.06
CA ALA A 247 4.32 15.09 -4.67
C ALA A 247 3.08 14.70 -5.49
N PHE A 248 1.92 15.27 -5.14
CA PHE A 248 0.64 14.98 -5.78
C PHE A 248 0.28 16.02 -6.84
N CYS A 249 0.14 15.56 -8.08
CA CYS A 249 -0.38 16.36 -9.22
C CYS A 249 -1.71 15.78 -9.70
N PHE A 250 -2.47 16.51 -10.51
CA PHE A 250 -3.72 16.00 -11.06
C PHE A 250 -3.54 15.13 -12.30
N THR A 251 -2.71 15.56 -13.23
CA THR A 251 -2.56 14.90 -14.53
C THR A 251 -1.21 14.21 -14.67
N LYS A 252 -1.16 13.21 -15.54
CA LYS A 252 0.07 12.48 -15.83
C LYS A 252 1.13 13.37 -16.49
N GLN A 253 0.68 14.32 -17.32
CA GLN A 253 1.55 15.31 -17.96
C GLN A 253 2.24 16.18 -16.91
N GLN A 254 1.49 16.75 -15.96
CA GLN A 254 2.08 17.53 -14.86
C GLN A 254 3.04 16.71 -14.00
N CYS A 255 2.75 15.43 -13.78
CA CYS A 255 3.70 14.55 -13.09
C CYS A 255 5.03 14.46 -13.85
N GLN A 256 4.97 14.30 -15.16
CA GLN A 256 6.16 14.18 -16.02
C GLN A 256 6.96 15.48 -16.06
N GLU A 257 6.29 16.62 -16.27
CA GLU A 257 6.91 17.94 -16.27
C GLU A 257 7.63 18.23 -14.94
N LEU A 258 7.00 17.89 -13.81
CA LEU A 258 7.62 18.05 -12.49
C LEU A 258 8.85 17.14 -12.32
N VAL A 259 8.77 15.88 -12.75
CA VAL A 259 9.93 14.97 -12.67
C VAL A 259 11.10 15.47 -13.50
N GLU A 260 10.86 15.92 -14.73
CA GLU A 260 11.89 16.48 -15.59
C GLU A 260 12.53 17.72 -14.97
N HIS A 261 11.72 18.61 -14.40
CA HIS A 261 12.21 19.80 -13.69
C HIS A 261 13.08 19.42 -12.47
N LEU A 262 12.63 18.47 -11.64
CA LEU A 262 13.38 18.01 -10.46
C LEU A 262 14.70 17.33 -10.84
N ASN A 263 14.68 16.45 -11.84
CA ASN A 263 15.86 15.71 -12.29
C ASN A 263 16.91 16.65 -12.93
N CYS A 264 16.48 17.67 -13.69
CA CYS A 264 17.39 18.70 -14.21
C CYS A 264 18.12 19.48 -13.09
N GLN A 265 17.50 19.61 -11.92
CA GLN A 265 18.09 20.23 -10.73
C GLN A 265 18.87 19.22 -9.85
N GLY A 266 19.05 17.99 -10.32
CA GLY A 266 19.78 16.94 -9.62
C GLY A 266 19.01 16.33 -8.44
N ILE A 267 17.70 16.53 -8.34
CA ILE A 267 16.85 15.86 -7.33
C ILE A 267 16.33 14.56 -7.93
N SER A 268 16.54 13.44 -7.24
CA SER A 268 16.09 12.12 -7.71
C SER A 268 14.57 11.98 -7.61
N ALA A 269 13.87 12.06 -8.75
CA ALA A 269 12.42 11.95 -8.81
C ALA A 269 11.94 10.98 -9.89
N MET A 270 10.84 10.28 -9.64
CA MET A 270 10.16 9.48 -10.68
C MET A 270 8.64 9.62 -10.57
N ALA A 271 7.97 9.52 -11.72
CA ALA A 271 6.52 9.56 -11.79
C ALA A 271 5.93 8.17 -11.58
N LEU A 272 4.81 8.11 -10.86
CA LEU A 272 3.93 6.97 -10.78
C LEU A 272 2.58 7.37 -11.34
N ASN A 273 2.27 6.88 -12.54
CA ASN A 273 1.03 7.20 -13.23
C ASN A 273 0.38 5.93 -13.81
N GLY A 274 -0.82 6.09 -14.38
CA GLY A 274 -1.63 4.98 -14.90
C GLY A 274 -1.18 4.40 -16.25
N ASP A 275 -0.18 4.99 -16.93
CA ASP A 275 0.33 4.48 -18.21
C ASP A 275 1.52 3.53 -18.05
N LEU A 276 2.10 3.46 -16.85
CA LEU A 276 3.19 2.54 -16.57
C LEU A 276 2.72 1.09 -16.67
N GLU A 277 3.47 0.29 -17.41
CA GLU A 277 3.35 -1.16 -17.31
C GLU A 277 3.62 -1.61 -15.87
N GLN A 278 3.03 -2.73 -15.46
CA GLN A 278 3.21 -3.20 -14.08
C GLN A 278 4.67 -3.40 -13.71
N ARG A 279 5.49 -3.89 -14.64
CA ARG A 279 6.91 -4.12 -14.37
C ARG A 279 7.62 -2.84 -13.98
N ASP A 280 7.30 -1.74 -14.65
CA ASP A 280 7.90 -0.43 -14.41
C ASP A 280 7.29 0.22 -13.16
N ARG A 281 5.99 0.01 -12.92
CA ARG A 281 5.32 0.41 -11.68
C ARG A 281 5.95 -0.27 -10.46
N ASP A 282 6.16 -1.58 -10.51
CA ASP A 282 6.84 -2.36 -9.46
C ASP A 282 8.27 -1.85 -9.23
N GLN A 283 8.97 -1.47 -10.30
CA GLN A 283 10.32 -0.89 -10.23
C GLN A 283 10.32 0.45 -9.48
N VAL A 284 9.45 1.39 -9.86
CA VAL A 284 9.34 2.72 -9.22
C VAL A 284 9.00 2.57 -7.73
N LEU A 285 8.04 1.70 -7.42
CA LEU A 285 7.63 1.44 -6.04
C LEU A 285 8.74 0.76 -5.22
N ALA A 286 9.48 -0.18 -5.80
CA ALA A 286 10.63 -0.79 -5.14
C ALA A 286 11.72 0.25 -4.88
N MET A 287 12.06 1.09 -5.85
CA MET A 287 13.05 2.17 -5.68
C MET A 287 12.63 3.14 -4.58
N PHE A 288 11.35 3.51 -4.52
CA PHE A 288 10.83 4.40 -3.49
C PHE A 288 10.85 3.76 -2.10
N ALA A 289 10.36 2.53 -1.95
CA ALA A 289 10.38 1.78 -0.69
C ALA A 289 11.82 1.51 -0.19
N ASN A 290 12.78 1.45 -1.11
CA ASN A 290 14.20 1.29 -0.85
C ASN A 290 14.91 2.61 -0.49
N ARG A 291 14.20 3.76 -0.41
CA ARG A 291 14.80 5.10 -0.24
C ARG A 291 15.85 5.43 -1.29
N SER A 292 15.62 4.96 -2.52
CA SER A 292 16.44 5.26 -3.70
C SER A 292 15.85 6.37 -4.57
N LEU A 293 14.72 6.96 -4.15
CA LEU A 293 14.08 8.14 -4.75
C LEU A 293 13.75 9.12 -3.62
N SER A 294 14.07 10.40 -3.82
CA SER A 294 13.75 11.45 -2.85
C SER A 294 12.32 11.96 -3.02
N VAL A 295 11.81 11.96 -4.25
CA VAL A 295 10.46 12.44 -4.59
C VAL A 295 9.75 11.41 -5.47
N LEU A 296 8.63 10.88 -5.01
CA LEU A 296 7.70 10.14 -5.84
C LEU A 296 6.60 11.10 -6.30
N VAL A 297 6.51 11.36 -7.60
CA VAL A 297 5.47 12.23 -8.17
C VAL A 297 4.31 11.37 -8.63
N ALA A 298 3.10 11.61 -8.16
CA ALA A 298 1.97 10.73 -8.45
C ALA A 298 0.65 11.48 -8.63
N THR A 299 -0.27 10.87 -9.39
CA THR A 299 -1.68 11.26 -9.36
C THR A 299 -2.42 10.55 -8.24
N ASP A 300 -3.58 11.06 -7.83
CA ASP A 300 -4.43 10.41 -6.84
C ASP A 300 -4.72 8.95 -7.18
N VAL A 301 -5.09 8.69 -8.43
CA VAL A 301 -5.41 7.35 -8.92
C VAL A 301 -4.21 6.43 -8.80
N ALA A 302 -3.03 6.90 -9.20
CA ALA A 302 -1.83 6.08 -9.18
C ALA A 302 -1.28 5.85 -7.77
N ALA A 303 -1.56 6.75 -6.83
CA ALA A 303 -1.13 6.69 -5.44
C ALA A 303 -2.11 5.98 -4.49
N ARG A 304 -3.34 5.69 -4.95
CA ARG A 304 -4.31 4.88 -4.19
C ARG A 304 -3.74 3.48 -3.92
N GLY A 305 -3.96 2.97 -2.71
CA GLY A 305 -3.51 1.63 -2.32
C GLY A 305 -1.99 1.47 -2.17
N LEU A 306 -1.20 2.55 -2.27
CA LEU A 306 0.22 2.48 -1.94
C LEU A 306 0.39 2.42 -0.43
N ASP A 307 0.90 1.29 0.07
CA ASP A 307 1.44 1.24 1.43
C ASP A 307 2.86 1.74 1.41
N ILE A 308 2.98 3.01 1.75
CA ILE A 308 4.24 3.71 1.86
C ILE A 308 4.47 3.88 3.36
N ASP A 309 5.69 3.56 3.80
CA ASP A 309 6.14 3.85 5.15
C ASP A 309 5.91 5.35 5.47
N ALA A 310 5.84 5.71 6.76
CA ALA A 310 5.63 7.11 7.14
C ALA A 310 6.61 8.04 6.40
N LEU A 311 6.08 8.91 5.53
CA LEU A 311 6.85 9.86 4.75
C LEU A 311 7.27 11.05 5.60
N ASP A 312 8.41 11.67 5.28
CA ASP A 312 8.85 12.89 5.97
C ASP A 312 8.03 14.11 5.50
N LEU A 313 7.71 14.14 4.20
CA LEU A 313 7.01 15.25 3.56
C LEU A 313 5.98 14.76 2.52
N VAL A 314 4.77 15.32 2.61
CA VAL A 314 3.76 15.24 1.54
C VAL A 314 3.60 16.62 0.91
N ILE A 315 3.70 16.71 -0.41
CA ILE A 315 3.52 17.95 -1.17
C ILE A 315 2.25 17.81 -2.02
N ASN A 316 1.21 18.57 -1.68
CA ASN A 316 0.09 18.80 -2.61
C ASN A 316 0.53 19.88 -3.58
N VAL A 317 1.08 19.47 -4.73
CA VAL A 317 1.50 20.39 -5.79
C VAL A 317 0.27 21.13 -6.33
N GLU A 318 -0.86 20.43 -6.41
CA GLU A 318 -2.21 20.98 -6.58
C GLU A 318 -3.10 20.50 -5.44
N LEU A 319 -3.97 21.38 -4.90
CA LEU A 319 -4.96 20.96 -3.89
C LEU A 319 -5.89 19.88 -4.43
N ALA A 320 -6.20 18.86 -3.62
CA ALA A 320 -7.11 17.79 -4.02
C ALA A 320 -8.49 18.33 -4.47
N ARG A 321 -9.17 17.61 -5.35
CA ARG A 321 -10.48 18.04 -5.91
C ARG A 321 -11.57 18.13 -4.85
N ASP A 322 -11.47 17.29 -3.84
CA ASP A 322 -12.38 17.19 -2.71
C ASP A 322 -11.58 17.01 -1.40
N SER A 323 -12.24 17.30 -0.29
CA SER A 323 -11.62 17.31 1.04
C SER A 323 -11.33 15.91 1.59
N GLU A 324 -12.06 14.87 1.14
CA GLU A 324 -11.80 13.47 1.53
C GLU A 324 -10.50 12.97 0.91
N THR A 325 -10.29 13.24 -0.39
CA THR A 325 -9.04 12.97 -1.10
C THR A 325 -7.87 13.71 -0.44
N HIS A 326 -8.05 14.96 -0.02
CA HIS A 326 -7.01 15.71 0.71
C HIS A 326 -6.56 14.98 1.98
N ILE A 327 -7.50 14.49 2.81
CA ILE A 327 -7.19 13.71 4.01
C ILE A 327 -6.39 12.46 3.66
N HIS A 328 -6.72 11.78 2.55
CA HIS A 328 -5.98 10.60 2.10
C HIS A 328 -4.56 10.87 1.62
N ARG A 329 -4.32 12.05 1.03
CA ARG A 329 -2.96 12.49 0.64
C ARG A 329 -2.14 12.83 1.87
N VAL A 330 -2.67 13.66 2.77
CA VAL A 330 -1.99 14.10 3.99
C VAL A 330 -1.70 12.92 4.92
N GLY A 331 -2.62 11.94 5.02
CA GLY A 331 -2.43 10.71 5.81
C GLY A 331 -1.33 9.74 5.32
N ARG A 332 -0.49 10.16 4.36
CA ARG A 332 0.73 9.44 3.96
C ARG A 332 1.94 9.79 4.82
N THR A 333 1.88 10.88 5.57
CA THR A 333 2.85 11.23 6.62
C THR A 333 2.24 11.03 8.01
N GLY A 334 3.04 11.20 9.06
CA GLY A 334 2.57 11.13 10.46
C GLY A 334 2.01 9.77 10.89
N ARG A 335 2.57 8.66 10.38
CA ARG A 335 2.16 7.29 10.75
C ARG A 335 3.05 6.75 11.87
N ALA A 336 2.51 5.81 12.65
CA ALA A 336 3.23 5.07 13.69
C ALA A 336 3.91 5.96 14.76
N GLY A 337 3.29 7.08 15.14
CA GLY A 337 3.78 7.97 16.20
C GLY A 337 4.89 8.93 15.78
N LYS A 338 5.28 8.96 14.50
CA LYS A 338 6.23 9.95 13.96
C LYS A 338 5.51 11.25 13.63
N LYS A 339 6.20 12.38 13.82
CA LYS A 339 5.74 13.66 13.29
C LYS A 339 5.91 13.70 11.77
N GLY A 340 4.94 14.29 11.09
CA GLY A 340 4.89 14.41 9.65
C GLY A 340 4.58 15.82 9.20
N ILE A 341 5.03 16.23 8.02
CA ILE A 341 4.70 17.52 7.44
C ILE A 341 3.95 17.32 6.13
N ALA A 342 2.83 18.03 5.97
CA ALA A 342 2.12 18.11 4.71
C ALA A 342 2.00 19.57 4.27
N VAL A 343 2.53 19.86 3.09
CA VAL A 343 2.52 21.21 2.51
C VAL A 343 1.60 21.25 1.30
N SER A 344 0.80 22.30 1.20
CA SER A 344 -0.13 22.48 0.10
C SER A 344 0.12 23.81 -0.60
N LEU A 345 0.33 23.76 -1.91
CA LEU A 345 0.41 24.94 -2.76
C LEU A 345 -1.01 25.29 -3.22
N VAL A 346 -1.38 26.56 -3.08
CA VAL A 346 -2.72 27.06 -3.42
C VAL A 346 -2.59 28.21 -4.41
N ALA A 347 -3.08 27.99 -5.63
CA ALA A 347 -3.25 29.08 -6.60
C ALA A 347 -4.66 29.70 -6.49
N PRO A 348 -4.88 30.95 -6.94
CA PRO A 348 -6.17 31.62 -6.83
C PRO A 348 -7.40 30.82 -7.33
N PRO A 349 -7.32 30.05 -8.44
CA PRO A 349 -8.45 29.21 -8.89
C PRO A 349 -8.84 28.08 -7.92
N GLU A 350 -7.96 27.71 -7.00
CA GLU A 350 -8.12 26.60 -6.06
C GLU A 350 -8.68 27.06 -4.70
N ALA A 351 -8.92 28.36 -4.50
CA ALA A 351 -9.37 28.93 -3.23
C ALA A 351 -10.65 28.27 -2.69
N HIS A 352 -11.60 27.93 -3.56
CA HIS A 352 -12.83 27.22 -3.17
C HIS A 352 -12.55 25.83 -2.56
N ARG A 353 -11.49 25.13 -3.01
CA ARG A 353 -11.09 23.83 -2.47
C ARG A 353 -10.43 23.98 -1.12
N ALA A 354 -9.63 25.03 -0.93
CA ALA A 354 -9.07 25.39 0.36
C ALA A 354 -10.18 25.63 1.39
N GLN A 355 -11.21 26.40 1.04
CA GLN A 355 -12.38 26.63 1.91
C GLN A 355 -13.14 25.33 2.25
N ALA A 356 -13.28 24.40 1.29
CA ALA A 356 -13.90 23.11 1.55
C ALA A 356 -13.09 22.25 2.55
N ILE A 357 -11.75 22.31 2.48
CA ILE A 357 -10.87 21.65 3.44
C ILE A 357 -11.01 22.28 4.82
N GLU A 358 -11.01 23.61 4.91
CA GLU A 358 -11.19 24.37 6.15
C GLU A 358 -12.51 24.02 6.85
N THR A 359 -13.60 23.95 6.06
CA THR A 359 -14.94 23.57 6.53
C THR A 359 -14.96 22.15 7.10
N LEU A 360 -14.31 21.20 6.42
CA LEU A 360 -14.25 19.81 6.89
C LEU A 360 -13.39 19.68 8.16
N GLN A 361 -12.27 20.38 8.22
CA GLN A 361 -11.37 20.40 9.38
C GLN A 361 -11.96 21.15 10.57
N LYS A 362 -12.98 22.01 10.34
CA LYS A 362 -13.59 22.89 11.35
C LYS A 362 -12.55 23.78 12.06
N ALA A 363 -11.45 24.08 11.38
CA ALA A 363 -10.33 24.84 11.90
C ALA A 363 -9.72 25.66 10.74
N PRO A 364 -9.23 26.87 11.00
CA PRO A 364 -8.65 27.72 9.96
C PRO A 364 -7.39 27.09 9.37
N LEU A 365 -7.16 27.31 8.08
CA LEU A 365 -5.94 26.83 7.42
C LEU A 365 -4.70 27.57 7.94
N ASN A 366 -3.63 26.80 8.19
CA ASN A 366 -2.34 27.33 8.65
C ASN A 366 -1.54 27.89 7.46
N TRP A 367 -1.76 29.15 7.14
CA TRP A 367 -1.10 29.85 6.02
C TRP A 367 0.31 30.32 6.37
N HIS A 368 1.24 30.11 5.44
CA HIS A 368 2.64 30.57 5.52
C HIS A 368 3.03 31.26 4.22
N PRO A 369 3.79 32.35 4.27
CA PRO A 369 4.24 33.00 3.05
C PRO A 369 5.45 32.23 2.47
N LEU A 370 5.46 31.98 1.16
CA LEU A 370 6.51 31.18 0.50
C LEU A 370 7.91 31.78 0.68
N ASN A 371 8.01 33.10 0.83
CA ASN A 371 9.26 33.82 1.07
C ASN A 371 9.87 33.60 2.47
N SER A 372 9.10 33.06 3.43
CA SER A 372 9.61 32.72 4.76
C SER A 372 10.45 31.44 4.76
N LEU A 373 10.35 30.64 3.70
CA LEU A 373 11.14 29.42 3.54
C LEU A 373 12.60 29.78 3.33
N LYS A 374 13.45 29.36 4.27
CA LYS A 374 14.90 29.49 4.17
C LYS A 374 15.44 28.21 3.55
N ALA A 375 15.81 28.28 2.27
CA ALA A 375 16.46 27.16 1.60
C ALA A 375 17.79 26.84 2.31
N GLN A 376 18.00 25.58 2.65
CA GLN A 376 19.28 25.12 3.15
C GLN A 376 20.24 25.03 1.97
N THR A 377 21.24 25.91 1.93
CA THR A 377 22.33 25.87 0.94
C THR A 377 23.11 24.57 1.08
N GLY A 378 23.23 23.80 0.00
CA GLY A 378 23.93 22.51 0.00
C GLY A 378 23.75 21.75 -1.33
N GLU A 379 24.35 20.57 -1.41
CA GLU A 379 24.25 19.67 -2.57
C GLU A 379 22.79 19.32 -2.92
N PRO A 380 22.50 18.87 -4.16
CA PRO A 380 21.17 18.41 -4.53
C PRO A 380 20.64 17.31 -3.62
N LEU A 381 19.32 17.22 -3.44
CA LEU A 381 18.70 16.20 -2.60
C LEU A 381 18.88 14.81 -3.24
N GLN A 382 19.83 14.06 -2.69
CA GLN A 382 20.17 12.72 -3.16
C GLN A 382 19.66 11.67 -2.17
N PRO A 383 19.06 10.56 -2.66
CA PRO A 383 18.60 9.50 -1.78
C PRO A 383 19.77 8.77 -1.11
N PRO A 384 19.63 8.32 0.15
CA PRO A 384 20.71 7.63 0.88
C PRO A 384 21.08 6.28 0.26
N MET A 385 20.11 5.63 -0.41
CA MET A 385 20.27 4.31 -1.01
C MET A 385 20.30 4.38 -2.53
N VAL A 386 20.80 3.31 -3.14
CA VAL A 386 20.73 3.02 -4.57
C VAL A 386 20.13 1.63 -4.74
N THR A 387 19.17 1.50 -5.65
CA THR A 387 18.54 0.20 -5.95
C THR A 387 19.21 -0.46 -7.15
N LEU A 388 19.61 -1.72 -6.98
CA LEU A 388 20.06 -2.60 -8.05
C LEU A 388 18.90 -3.50 -8.47
N CYS A 389 18.75 -3.67 -9.79
CA CYS A 389 17.82 -4.60 -10.41
C CYS A 389 18.59 -5.82 -10.90
N ILE A 390 18.17 -7.00 -10.43
CA ILE A 390 18.66 -8.31 -10.86
C ILE A 390 17.58 -8.91 -11.76
N ALA A 391 17.96 -9.33 -12.97
CA ALA A 391 17.06 -9.95 -13.94
C ALA A 391 16.74 -11.42 -13.60
N ALA A 392 16.31 -11.67 -12.36
CA ALA A 392 15.88 -12.96 -11.86
C ALA A 392 14.93 -12.79 -10.66
N GLY A 393 13.99 -13.72 -10.50
CA GLY A 393 12.95 -13.61 -9.47
C GLY A 393 12.50 -14.93 -8.85
N ARG A 394 11.26 -14.98 -8.35
CA ARG A 394 10.65 -16.19 -7.75
C ARG A 394 10.67 -17.38 -8.72
N LYS A 395 10.47 -17.14 -10.02
CA LYS A 395 10.50 -18.22 -11.03
C LYS A 395 11.89 -18.80 -11.22
N ASP A 396 12.94 -18.04 -10.90
CA ASP A 396 14.33 -18.52 -10.84
C ASP A 396 14.67 -19.19 -9.50
N LYS A 397 13.69 -19.37 -8.61
CA LYS A 397 13.86 -19.87 -7.24
C LYS A 397 14.82 -19.00 -6.41
N LEU A 398 14.86 -17.70 -6.71
CA LEU A 398 15.65 -16.72 -5.98
C LEU A 398 14.93 -16.29 -4.70
N ARG A 399 15.66 -16.23 -3.58
CA ARG A 399 15.17 -15.79 -2.27
C ARG A 399 15.98 -14.58 -1.79
N PRO A 400 15.43 -13.74 -0.88
CA PRO A 400 16.18 -12.61 -0.34
C PRO A 400 17.53 -12.99 0.28
N GLY A 401 17.59 -14.11 1.00
CA GLY A 401 18.82 -14.61 1.61
C GLY A 401 19.91 -14.98 0.60
N ASP A 402 19.53 -15.39 -0.63
CA ASP A 402 20.52 -15.71 -1.68
C ASP A 402 21.24 -14.43 -2.14
N ILE A 403 20.49 -13.34 -2.31
CA ILE A 403 21.03 -12.03 -2.72
C ILE A 403 21.86 -11.42 -1.58
N LEU A 404 21.35 -11.49 -0.35
CA LEU A 404 22.06 -10.99 0.83
C LEU A 404 23.39 -11.74 1.01
N GLY A 405 23.40 -13.06 0.88
CA GLY A 405 24.61 -13.87 0.98
C GLY A 405 25.63 -13.52 -0.11
N ALA A 406 25.18 -13.26 -1.35
CA ALA A 406 26.06 -12.84 -2.44
C ALA A 406 26.70 -11.45 -2.20
N LEU A 407 26.00 -10.55 -1.50
CA LEU A 407 26.53 -9.21 -1.14
C LEU A 407 27.40 -9.21 0.11
N THR A 408 27.09 -10.04 1.10
CA THR A 408 27.71 -9.98 2.44
C THR A 408 28.81 -11.01 2.67
N GLY A 409 28.86 -12.09 1.87
CA GLY A 409 29.90 -13.12 1.95
C GLY A 409 31.27 -12.62 1.47
N GLU A 410 31.82 -13.25 0.44
CA GLU A 410 33.14 -12.87 -0.13
C GLU A 410 33.20 -11.44 -0.70
N ALA A 411 32.04 -10.78 -0.84
CA ALA A 411 31.92 -9.42 -1.31
C ALA A 411 32.23 -8.35 -0.25
N GLY A 412 32.20 -8.72 1.04
CA GLY A 412 32.64 -7.87 2.14
C GLY A 412 31.79 -6.61 2.37
N ILE A 413 30.60 -6.52 1.78
CA ILE A 413 29.66 -5.42 2.08
C ILE A 413 29.00 -5.77 3.41
N PRO A 414 29.12 -4.93 4.46
CA PRO A 414 28.43 -5.15 5.71
C PRO A 414 26.92 -5.28 5.48
N GLY A 415 26.27 -6.25 6.14
CA GLY A 415 24.82 -6.46 6.02
C GLY A 415 24.00 -5.22 6.39
N ALA A 416 24.52 -4.35 7.25
CA ALA A 416 23.90 -3.08 7.62
C ALA A 416 23.79 -2.09 6.44
N GLN A 417 24.68 -2.20 5.44
CA GLN A 417 24.66 -1.37 4.24
C GLN A 417 23.76 -1.93 3.14
N VAL A 418 23.16 -3.11 3.36
CA VAL A 418 22.18 -3.72 2.47
C VAL A 418 20.79 -3.46 3.04
N GLY A 419 19.98 -2.72 2.28
CA GLY A 419 18.61 -2.41 2.66
C GLY A 419 17.61 -3.47 2.25
N LYS A 420 16.37 -3.04 2.00
CA LYS A 420 15.27 -3.94 1.63
C LYS A 420 15.58 -4.70 0.34
N ILE A 421 15.17 -5.98 0.32
CA ILE A 421 15.23 -6.86 -0.85
C ILE A 421 13.80 -7.25 -1.23
N ALA A 422 13.37 -6.83 -2.41
CA ALA A 422 12.06 -7.16 -2.96
C ALA A 422 12.22 -8.16 -4.12
N ILE A 423 11.60 -9.34 -3.99
CA ILE A 423 11.59 -10.36 -5.06
C ILE A 423 10.24 -10.33 -5.76
N PHE A 424 10.26 -10.21 -7.08
CA PHE A 424 9.11 -10.34 -7.98
C PHE A 424 9.26 -11.63 -8.80
N ASP A 425 8.34 -11.93 -9.70
CA ASP A 425 8.36 -13.20 -10.44
C ASP A 425 9.60 -13.36 -11.33
N PHE A 426 10.01 -12.26 -11.98
CA PHE A 426 11.08 -12.24 -12.99
C PHE A 426 12.22 -11.28 -12.66
N GLN A 427 12.09 -10.48 -11.61
CA GLN A 427 13.09 -9.49 -11.22
C GLN A 427 13.19 -9.41 -9.70
N ALA A 428 14.35 -9.01 -9.22
CA ALA A 428 14.59 -8.70 -7.83
C ALA A 428 15.25 -7.33 -7.70
N PHE A 429 14.88 -6.61 -6.65
CA PHE A 429 15.43 -5.30 -6.34
C PHE A 429 16.10 -5.36 -4.98
N VAL A 430 17.32 -4.87 -4.89
CA VAL A 430 18.07 -4.76 -3.62
C VAL A 430 18.56 -3.33 -3.45
N ALA A 431 18.25 -2.74 -2.31
CA ALA A 431 18.82 -1.46 -1.90
C ALA A 431 20.21 -1.67 -1.30
N VAL A 432 21.15 -0.80 -1.64
CA VAL A 432 22.43 -0.69 -0.93
C VAL A 432 22.76 0.78 -0.68
N GLU A 433 23.56 1.07 0.35
CA GLU A 433 24.03 2.43 0.60
C GLU A 433 24.76 3.00 -0.64
N ARG A 434 24.53 4.29 -0.92
CA ARG A 434 25.06 4.95 -2.12
C ARG A 434 26.58 4.81 -2.27
N GLY A 435 27.32 4.86 -1.16
CA GLY A 435 28.79 4.75 -1.13
C GLY A 435 29.31 3.39 -1.64
N VAL A 436 28.54 2.31 -1.48
CA VAL A 436 28.94 0.96 -1.88
C VAL A 436 28.24 0.46 -3.15
N ALA A 437 27.38 1.27 -3.78
CA ALA A 437 26.57 0.85 -4.92
C ALA A 437 27.38 0.32 -6.11
N ARG A 438 28.52 0.94 -6.43
CA ARG A 438 29.41 0.49 -7.52
C ARG A 438 30.08 -0.84 -7.20
N GLN A 439 30.51 -1.03 -5.95
CA GLN A 439 31.07 -2.29 -5.48
C GLN A 439 30.02 -3.40 -5.53
N ALA A 440 28.82 -3.13 -5.02
CA ALA A 440 27.69 -4.06 -5.06
C ALA A 440 27.34 -4.48 -6.49
N LEU A 441 27.27 -3.53 -7.43
CA LEU A 441 26.99 -3.82 -8.84
C LEU A 441 28.05 -4.74 -9.43
N LYS A 442 29.33 -4.37 -9.32
CA LYS A 442 30.43 -5.16 -9.85
C LYS A 442 30.40 -6.59 -9.32
N ARG A 443 30.16 -6.75 -8.01
CA ARG A 443 30.12 -8.06 -7.37
C ARG A 443 28.95 -8.92 -7.81
N LEU A 444 27.76 -8.35 -7.95
CA LEU A 444 26.61 -9.13 -8.37
C LEU A 444 26.65 -9.47 -9.87
N ASP A 445 27.24 -8.59 -10.70
CA ASP A 445 27.34 -8.78 -12.14
C ASP A 445 28.46 -9.78 -12.52
N GLU A 446 29.62 -9.70 -11.87
CA GLU A 446 30.74 -10.64 -12.08
C GLU A 446 30.62 -11.93 -11.27
N GLY A 447 29.86 -11.89 -10.17
CA GLY A 447 29.74 -12.99 -9.22
C GLY A 447 28.66 -14.02 -9.56
N LYS A 448 28.36 -14.85 -8.57
CA LYS A 448 27.29 -15.85 -8.63
C LYS A 448 26.33 -15.66 -7.47
N ILE A 449 25.04 -15.69 -7.76
CA ILE A 449 23.98 -15.80 -6.77
C ILE A 449 23.47 -17.24 -6.84
N LYS A 450 23.62 -18.00 -5.75
CA LYS A 450 23.24 -19.43 -5.71
C LYS A 450 23.89 -20.24 -6.84
N GLY A 451 25.18 -19.99 -7.10
CA GLY A 451 25.95 -20.68 -8.14
C GLY A 451 25.62 -20.28 -9.59
N ARG A 452 24.70 -19.35 -9.81
CA ARG A 452 24.28 -18.87 -11.15
C ARG A 452 24.64 -17.39 -11.34
N SER A 453 25.00 -17.00 -12.54
CA SER A 453 25.20 -15.60 -12.91
C SER A 453 23.90 -14.99 -13.43
N PHE A 454 23.66 -13.72 -13.10
CA PHE A 454 22.48 -12.97 -13.51
C PHE A 454 22.88 -11.58 -13.97
N LYS A 455 22.15 -11.00 -14.91
CA LYS A 455 22.38 -9.61 -15.32
C LYS A 455 21.92 -8.68 -14.21
N VAL A 456 22.78 -7.72 -13.84
CA VAL A 456 22.49 -6.74 -12.80
C VAL A 456 22.72 -5.33 -13.32
N ARG A 457 21.85 -4.40 -12.94
CA ARG A 457 21.99 -2.97 -13.28
C ARG A 457 21.61 -2.08 -12.11
N ILE A 458 22.27 -0.94 -12.00
CA ILE A 458 21.81 0.15 -11.11
C ILE A 458 20.62 0.84 -11.78
N LEU A 459 19.55 1.04 -11.01
CA LEU A 459 18.42 1.85 -11.45
C LEU A 459 18.71 3.33 -11.19
N ARG A 460 18.33 4.17 -12.15
CA ARG A 460 18.46 5.63 -12.07
C ARG A 460 17.07 6.25 -12.24
N ALA A 461 16.88 7.39 -11.58
CA ALA A 461 15.69 8.24 -11.74
C ALA A 461 15.67 8.91 -13.12
#